data_AF-A0A1G3LDE5-F1
#
_entry.id   AF-A0A1G3LDE5-F1
#
_cell.length_a   1.000
_cell.length_b   1.000
_cell.length_c   1.000
_cell.angle_alpha   90.00
_cell.angle_beta   90.00
_cell.angle_gamma   90.00
#
_symmetry.space_group_name_H-M   'P 1'
#
loop_
_entity.id
_entity.type
_entity.pdbx_description
1 polymer ?
#
loop_
_entity_poly.entity_id
_entity_poly.type
_entity_poly.pdbx_seq_one_letter_code
_entity_poly.pdbx_strand_id
1 'polypeptide(L)' 'MDTVAELIEKMVIVNIRLWNLMDVVAGEEDDKKCAQAARDVVKVNKHRAALKQELDKRFGDHSADIKMYGVK' A
#
# COMPACT_ATOMS: atom_id res chain seq x y z
N MET A 1 -12.38 12.17 -3.58
CA MET A 1 -12.31 10.69 -3.66
C MET A 1 -11.21 10.41 -4.66
N ASP A 2 -10.19 9.64 -4.29
CA ASP A 2 -9.08 9.37 -5.22
C ASP A 2 -9.58 8.53 -6.41
N THR A 3 -8.96 8.71 -7.56
CA THR A 3 -9.07 7.84 -8.73
C THR A 3 -8.25 6.56 -8.54
N VAL A 4 -8.51 5.54 -9.36
CA VAL A 4 -7.71 4.30 -9.34
C VAL A 4 -6.23 4.57 -9.64
N ALA A 5 -5.93 5.49 -10.57
CA ALA A 5 -4.57 5.88 -10.89
C ALA A 5 -3.86 6.52 -9.69
N GLU A 6 -4.51 7.47 -9.00
CA GLU A 6 -3.96 8.09 -7.79
C GLU A 6 -3.72 7.08 -6.66
N LEU A 7 -4.60 6.08 -6.50
CA LEU A 7 -4.41 5.00 -5.53
C LEU A 7 -3.22 4.11 -5.88
N ILE A 8 -2.98 3.83 -7.16
CA ILE A 8 -1.80 3.08 -7.64
C ILE A 8 -0.53 3.89 -7.39
N GLU A 9 -0.51 5.19 -7.69
CA GLU A 9 0.63 6.05 -7.41
C GLU A 9 0.96 6.10 -5.91
N LYS A 10 -0.06 6.27 -5.06
CA LYS A 10 0.10 6.22 -3.59
C LYS A 10 0.66 4.86 -3.14
N MET A 11 0.19 3.77 -3.73
CA MET A 11 0.69 2.42 -3.43
C MET A 11 2.18 2.28 -3.78
N VAL A 12 2.62 2.80 -4.93
CA VAL A 12 4.03 2.79 -5.35
C VAL A 12 4.89 3.56 -4.35
N ILE A 13 4.48 4.78 -3.97
CA ILE A 13 5.20 5.62 -3.00
C ILE A 13 5.33 4.91 -1.65
N VAL A 14 4.23 4.31 -1.17
CA VAL A 14 4.22 3.57 0.09
C VAL A 14 5.14 2.35 0.05
N ASN A 15 5.19 1.63 -1.07
CA ASN A 15 6.09 0.49 -1.23
C ASN A 15 7.57 0.91 -1.24
N ILE A 16 7.92 1.96 -1.98
CA ILE A 16 9.28 2.52 -1.99
C ILE A 16 9.70 2.90 -0.56
N ARG A 17 8.82 3.60 0.17
CA ARG A 17 9.10 3.98 1.56
C ARG A 17 9.29 2.77 2.47
N LEU A 18 8.52 1.71 2.28
CA LEU A 18 8.65 0.48 3.05
C LEU A 18 10.01 -0.19 2.80
N TRP A 19 10.45 -0.28 1.53
CA TRP A 19 11.75 -0.82 1.17
C TRP A 19 12.88 -0.02 1.77
N ASN A 20 12.86 1.31 1.65
CA ASN A 20 13.88 2.17 2.25
C ASN A 20 13.97 1.98 3.78
N LEU A 21 12.83 1.83 4.46
CA LEU A 21 12.83 1.58 5.91
C LEU A 21 13.37 0.19 6.25
N MET A 22 13.09 -0.82 5.43
CA MET A 22 13.65 -2.16 5.59
C MET A 22 15.16 -2.18 5.38
N ASP A 23 15.67 -1.42 4.41
CA ASP A 23 17.11 -1.27 4.19
C ASP A 23 17.79 -0.64 5.41
N VAL A 24 17.17 0.37 6.02
CA VAL A 24 17.66 0.96 7.29
C VAL A 24 17.65 -0.09 8.40
N VAL A 25 16.58 -0.87 8.56
CA VAL A 25 16.54 -1.93 9.59
C VAL A 25 17.62 -2.98 9.38
N ALA A 26 17.95 -3.31 8.14
CA ALA A 26 18.94 -4.34 7.81
C ALA A 26 20.39 -3.85 7.89
N GLY A 27 20.64 -2.55 7.66
CA GLY A 27 21.99 -2.01 7.48
C GLY A 27 22.45 -0.96 8.50
N GLU A 28 21.60 -0.53 9.43
CA GLU A 28 21.95 0.48 10.45
C GLU A 28 22.49 -0.17 11.73
N GLU A 29 23.58 0.37 12.26
CA GLU A 29 24.23 -0.10 13.50
C GLU A 29 23.74 0.65 14.74
N ASP A 30 23.12 1.83 14.56
CA ASP A 30 22.48 2.57 15.65
C ASP A 30 21.13 1.95 16.01
N ASP A 31 21.10 1.25 17.16
CA ASP A 31 19.91 0.60 17.73
C ASP A 31 18.68 1.53 17.80
N LYS A 32 18.87 2.82 18.11
CA LYS A 32 17.73 3.76 18.23
C LYS A 32 17.12 4.05 16.87
N LYS A 33 17.97 4.22 15.85
CA LYS A 33 17.51 4.43 14.46
C LYS A 33 16.87 3.16 13.91
N CYS A 34 17.47 2.00 14.15
CA CYS A 34 16.90 0.71 13.74
C CYS A 34 15.53 0.47 14.40
N ALA A 35 15.42 0.67 15.72
CA ALA A 35 14.15 0.54 16.45
C ALA A 35 13.09 1.56 15.99
N GLN A 36 13.50 2.76 15.57
CA GLN A 36 12.59 3.75 15.00
C GLN A 36 12.13 3.32 13.60
N ALA A 37 13.04 2.89 12.73
CA ALA A 37 12.73 2.41 11.39
C ALA A 37 11.79 1.20 11.44
N ALA A 38 12.01 0.24 12.32
CA ALA A 38 11.14 -0.92 12.52
C ALA A 38 9.72 -0.52 12.94
N ARG A 39 9.59 0.47 13.83
CA ARG A 39 8.27 1.03 14.22
C ARG A 39 7.58 1.70 13.04
N ASP A 40 8.34 2.41 12.20
CA ASP A 40 7.78 3.08 11.04
C ASP A 40 7.43 2.11 9.91
N VAL A 41 8.12 0.98 9.75
CA VAL A 41 7.72 -0.13 8.86
C VAL A 41 6.30 -0.58 9.20
N VAL A 42 5.99 -0.79 10.49
CA VAL A 42 4.64 -1.22 10.91
C VAL A 42 3.58 -0.18 10.53
N LYS A 43 3.86 1.11 10.71
CA LYS A 43 2.91 2.19 10.35
C LYS A 43 2.71 2.27 8.84
N VAL A 44 3.79 2.26 8.06
CA VAL A 44 3.75 2.33 6.60
C VAL A 44 3.07 1.09 6.02
N ASN A 45 3.29 -0.09 6.60
CA ASN A 45 2.63 -1.32 6.18
C ASN A 45 1.12 -1.29 6.44
N LYS A 46 0.67 -0.68 7.54
CA LYS A 46 -0.77 -0.45 7.78
C LYS A 46 -1.38 0.47 6.72
N HIS A 47 -0.67 1.52 6.34
CA HIS A 47 -1.12 2.40 5.26
C HIS A 47 -1.19 1.65 3.91
N ARG A 48 -0.19 0.81 3.61
CA ARG A 48 -0.20 -0.08 2.43
C ARG A 48 -1.42 -0.99 2.42
N ALA A 49 -1.75 -1.59 3.56
CA ALA A 49 -2.91 -2.48 3.68
C ALA A 49 -4.23 -1.74 3.45
N ALA A 50 -4.37 -0.50 3.95
CA ALA A 50 -5.54 0.33 3.70
C ALA A 50 -5.71 0.68 2.21
N LEU A 51 -4.63 1.10 1.54
CA LEU A 51 -4.65 1.38 0.10
C LEU A 51 -5.00 0.12 -0.71
N LYS A 52 -4.49 -1.05 -0.30
CA LYS A 52 -4.82 -2.32 -0.95
C LYS A 52 -6.32 -2.62 -0.84
N GLN A 53 -6.89 -2.47 0.35
CA GLN A 53 -8.33 -2.67 0.54
C GLN A 53 -9.17 -1.69 -0.30
N GLU A 54 -8.72 -0.45 -0.46
CA GLU A 54 -9.42 0.52 -1.29
C GLU A 54 -9.33 0.18 -2.78
N LEU A 55 -8.16 -0.25 -3.26
CA LEU A 55 -7.99 -0.77 -4.62
C LEU A 55 -8.85 -2.01 -4.86
N ASP A 56 -8.83 -2.98 -3.94
CA ASP A 56 -9.61 -4.21 -4.04
C ASP A 56 -11.12 -3.90 -4.11
N LYS A 57 -11.62 -2.91 -3.37
CA LYS A 57 -13.01 -2.45 -3.46
C LYS A 57 -13.31 -1.84 -4.82
N ARG A 58 -12.46 -0.95 -5.34
CA ARG A 58 -12.65 -0.29 -6.63
C ARG A 58 -12.67 -1.29 -7.79
N PHE A 59 -11.71 -2.23 -7.80
CA PHE A 59 -11.66 -3.27 -8.83
C PHE A 59 -12.75 -4.34 -8.64
N GLY A 60 -13.13 -4.64 -7.40
CA GLY A 60 -14.24 -5.52 -7.06
C GLY A 60 -15.59 -4.99 -7.56
N ASP A 61 -15.88 -3.70 -7.36
CA ASP A 61 -17.09 -3.06 -7.90
C ASP A 61 -17.11 -3.08 -9.43
N HIS A 62 -15.97 -2.84 -10.09
CA HIS A 62 -15.91 -2.91 -11.56
C HIS A 62 -16.19 -4.32 -12.11
N SER A 63 -15.99 -5.38 -11.32
CA SER A 63 -16.32 -6.75 -11.73
C SER A 63 -17.82 -7.07 -11.63
N ALA A 64 -18.57 -6.36 -10.79
CA ALA A 64 -20.02 -6.50 -10.67
C ALA A 64 -20.74 -5.85 -11.86
N ASP A 65 -20.24 -4.71 -12.35
CA ASP A 65 -20.80 -4.01 -13.51
C ASP A 65 -20.67 -4.83 -14.81
N ILE A 66 -19.60 -5.61 -14.97
CA ILE A 66 -19.41 -6.49 -16.14
C ILE A 66 -20.44 -7.62 -16.17
N LYS A 67 -20.96 -8.07 -15.01
CA LYS A 67 -21.97 -9.13 -14.96
C LYS A 67 -23.37 -8.67 -15.35
N MET A 68 -23.65 -7.36 -15.39
CA MET A 68 -24.98 -6.85 -15.78
C MET A 68 -25.15 -6.65 -17.30
N TYR A 69 -24.06 -6.61 -18.07
CA TYR A 69 -24.13 -6.46 -19.54
C TYR A 69 -23.98 -7.79 -20.31
N GLY A 70 -23.97 -8.93 -19.60
CA GLY A 70 -23.69 -10.25 -20.17
C GLY A 70 -24.87 -11.21 -20.29
N VAL A 71 -26.12 -10.79 -20.05
CA VAL A 71 -27.30 -11.62 -20.31
C VAL A 71 -28.50 -10.76 -20.75
N LYS A 72 -28.67 -10.60 -22.06
CA LYS A 72 -29.94 -10.82 -22.78
C LYS A 72 -29.69 -10.86 -24.27
#